data_AF-A0A1M5WTR8-F1
#
_entry.id   AF-A0A1M5WTR8-F1
#
_cell.length_a   1.000
_cell.length_b   1.000
_cell.length_c   1.000
_cell.angle_alpha   90.00
_cell.angle_beta   90.00
_cell.angle_gamma   90.00
#
_symmetry.space_group_name_H-M   'P 1'
#
loop_
_entity.id
_entity.type
_entity.pdbx_description
1 polymer ?
#
loop_
_entity_poly.entity_id
_entity_poly.type
_entity_poly.pdbx_seq_one_letter_code
_entity_poly.pdbx_strand_id
1 'polypeptide(L)'
;MRISFFKGLAKIAGIVLVFAATISLSACSGDNGSDGINGADGKDGKNGKDAKEVNVDSLASAIRDEITGTLWDSLYAEPYVDTVYKILFDNAFSDAWMDSVREALIDSLKEADFDSMYAKLYDSVYADIYSQAAIRTLNAWTWSVKKDIYGAFANQYPLMYKDYINSKGEVLPVPVSITVKNTCENRTSFSEPEIPCRWKKITVKSWIDGFTDTASVTDFVNPDTTRIFAPSLKFNNKALAALTAPEQVQIQIRAYALENDHEILFYSSSEPSTIHPMQINGAEYVNVQNRSLWSAVWVTPNMDSITAIHKELEAKLPNGSVKAYQLYDGDESMTESSARLVKAVYEVLSAKGINYVNNTDAGSPGQKIKYPIEVLRTKQANCIEGTNLFASILESLGMHTVIVNIPGHAFLGWSTNEEDSNYNFLETTMAWGSKPSTFAAAYEKGMSTFTNEQEEDHFTDGSSEIILIENARAFGIRPNDIP
;
A
#
# COMPACT_ATOMS: atom_id res chain seq x y z
N MET A 1 25.91 16.34 40.87
CA MET A 1 25.95 15.19 39.96
C MET A 1 26.74 14.00 40.51
N ARG A 2 28.02 14.13 40.90
CA ARG A 2 28.77 12.99 41.51
C ARG A 2 28.13 12.37 42.76
N ILE A 3 27.55 13.18 43.65
CA ILE A 3 26.97 12.68 44.90
C ILE A 3 25.65 11.91 44.70
N SER A 4 24.84 12.26 43.68
CA SER A 4 23.61 11.49 43.37
C SER A 4 23.93 10.18 42.65
N PHE A 5 24.96 10.18 41.80
CA PHE A 5 25.50 8.98 41.15
C PHE A 5 26.01 7.96 42.18
N PHE A 6 26.83 8.40 43.15
CA PHE A 6 27.31 7.53 44.23
C PHE A 6 26.18 7.06 45.17
N LYS A 7 25.14 7.88 45.41
CA LYS A 7 23.97 7.47 46.19
C LYS A 7 23.08 6.47 45.47
N GLY A 8 22.94 6.57 44.15
CA GLY A 8 22.23 5.60 43.31
C GLY A 8 22.96 4.24 43.28
N LEU A 9 24.27 4.27 43.03
CA LEU A 9 25.15 3.09 43.07
C LEU A 9 25.16 2.40 44.44
N ALA A 10 25.23 3.15 45.55
CA ALA A 10 25.16 2.58 46.90
C ALA A 10 23.78 1.95 47.22
N LYS A 11 22.69 2.47 46.64
CA LYS A 11 21.34 1.93 46.82
C LYS A 11 21.15 0.62 46.04
N ILE A 12 21.66 0.59 44.81
CA ILE A 12 21.70 -0.62 43.96
C ILE A 12 22.58 -1.70 44.60
N ALA A 13 23.79 -1.34 45.04
CA ALA A 13 24.70 -2.26 45.74
C ALA A 13 24.09 -2.81 47.03
N GLY A 14 23.36 -1.98 47.79
CA GLY A 14 22.67 -2.41 49.02
C GLY A 14 21.52 -3.40 48.78
N ILE A 15 20.76 -3.25 47.68
CA ILE A 15 19.65 -4.14 47.34
C ILE A 15 20.17 -5.47 46.78
N VAL A 16 21.19 -5.42 45.93
CA VAL A 16 21.90 -6.61 45.41
C VAL A 16 22.55 -7.39 46.57
N LEU A 17 23.10 -6.73 47.58
CA LEU A 17 23.63 -7.40 48.78
C LEU A 17 22.55 -8.14 49.57
N VAL A 18 21.36 -7.54 49.72
CA VAL A 18 20.24 -8.16 50.47
C VAL A 18 19.64 -9.34 49.71
N PHE A 19 19.57 -9.25 48.38
CA PHE A 19 19.11 -10.35 47.52
C PHE A 19 20.14 -11.48 47.37
N ALA A 20 21.44 -11.14 47.29
CA ALA A 20 22.52 -12.12 47.31
C ALA A 20 22.61 -12.82 48.68
N ALA A 21 22.34 -12.12 49.78
CA ALA A 21 22.27 -12.70 51.12
C ALA A 21 21.12 -13.70 51.29
N THR A 22 19.95 -13.46 50.68
CA THR A 22 18.81 -14.41 50.71
C THR A 22 19.06 -15.65 49.83
N ILE A 23 19.80 -15.50 48.73
CA ILE A 23 20.25 -16.62 47.88
C ILE A 23 21.36 -17.42 48.59
N SER A 24 22.31 -16.76 49.26
CA SER A 24 23.39 -17.44 49.99
C SER A 24 22.90 -18.08 51.30
N LEU A 25 21.85 -17.59 51.96
CA LEU A 25 21.19 -18.28 53.08
C LEU A 25 20.43 -19.56 52.65
N SER A 26 20.10 -19.69 51.36
CA SER A 26 19.49 -20.92 50.81
C SER A 26 20.50 -21.86 50.16
N ALA A 27 21.72 -21.39 49.87
CA ALA A 27 22.85 -22.19 49.36
C ALA A 27 23.83 -22.64 50.46
N CYS A 28 23.92 -21.94 51.61
CA CYS A 28 24.78 -22.31 52.74
C CYS A 28 24.01 -23.13 53.79
N SER A 29 23.64 -24.36 53.45
CA SER A 29 23.45 -25.43 54.45
C SER A 29 23.91 -26.77 53.89
N GLY A 30 25.22 -26.91 53.69
CA GLY A 30 25.85 -28.14 53.27
C GLY A 30 27.30 -27.90 52.91
N ASP A 31 28.20 -28.03 53.87
CA ASP A 31 29.63 -28.13 53.59
C ASP A 31 29.87 -29.40 52.75
N ASN A 32 30.43 -29.26 51.56
CA ASN A 32 30.84 -30.41 50.75
C ASN A 32 32.16 -30.98 51.31
N GLY A 33 32.10 -32.18 51.88
CA GLY A 33 33.27 -33.04 52.03
C GLY A 33 33.68 -33.61 50.65
N SER A 34 34.97 -33.82 50.45
CA SER A 34 35.52 -34.48 49.25
C SER A 34 35.04 -35.93 49.11
N ASP A 35 34.80 -36.37 47.87
CA ASP A 35 34.32 -37.71 47.52
C ASP A 35 35.03 -38.84 48.27
N GLY A 36 34.25 -39.66 48.97
CA GLY A 36 34.71 -40.91 49.59
C GLY A 36 35.08 -40.84 51.08
N ILE A 37 34.75 -39.75 51.80
CA ILE A 37 34.85 -39.70 53.27
C ILE A 37 33.49 -39.34 53.88
N ASN A 38 32.98 -40.19 54.76
CA ASN A 38 31.73 -39.95 55.49
C ASN A 38 31.83 -38.69 56.36
N GLY A 39 30.75 -37.92 56.45
CA GLY A 39 30.60 -36.85 57.44
C GLY A 39 30.69 -37.38 58.88
N ALA A 40 30.86 -36.48 59.87
CA ALA A 40 31.03 -36.83 61.28
C ALA A 40 29.86 -37.62 61.90
N ASP A 41 28.73 -37.74 61.21
CA ASP A 41 27.53 -38.50 61.57
C ASP A 41 27.36 -39.83 60.78
N GLY A 42 28.30 -40.16 59.89
CA GLY A 42 28.34 -41.46 59.21
C GLY A 42 27.34 -41.64 58.07
N LYS A 43 26.83 -40.57 57.46
CA LYS A 43 25.95 -40.62 56.29
C LYS A 43 26.49 -39.81 55.11
N ASP A 44 26.21 -40.28 53.89
CA ASP A 44 26.53 -39.56 52.65
C ASP A 44 25.69 -38.27 52.54
N GLY A 45 26.33 -37.17 52.15
CA GLY A 45 25.62 -35.95 51.75
C GLY A 45 24.79 -36.20 50.49
N LYS A 46 23.62 -35.55 50.36
CA LYS A 46 22.82 -35.68 49.14
C LYS A 46 23.55 -35.02 47.97
N ASN A 47 23.71 -35.75 46.86
CA ASN A 47 24.20 -35.23 45.59
C ASN A 47 23.46 -33.93 45.21
N GLY A 48 24.18 -32.92 44.73
CA GLY A 48 23.69 -31.59 44.34
C GLY A 48 22.72 -31.54 43.13
N LYS A 49 21.85 -32.54 42.97
CA LYS A 49 20.79 -32.59 41.95
C LYS A 49 19.46 -31.98 42.39
N ASP A 50 19.36 -31.54 43.66
CA ASP A 50 18.14 -30.93 44.22
C ASP A 50 18.31 -29.43 44.53
N ALA A 51 19.37 -28.76 44.06
CA ALA A 51 19.41 -27.31 44.08
C ALA A 51 18.31 -26.80 43.13
N LYS A 52 17.34 -26.03 43.65
CA LYS A 52 16.28 -25.43 42.85
C LYS A 52 16.93 -24.66 41.68
N GLU A 53 16.61 -25.10 40.47
CA GLU A 53 16.98 -24.43 39.22
C GLU A 53 16.65 -22.94 39.38
N VAL A 54 17.67 -22.09 39.29
CA VAL A 54 17.50 -20.65 39.35
C VAL A 54 16.61 -20.29 38.17
N ASN A 55 15.40 -19.76 38.43
CA ASN A 55 14.51 -19.34 37.37
C ASN A 55 15.13 -18.13 36.66
N VAL A 56 15.90 -18.41 35.61
CA VAL A 56 16.68 -17.44 34.84
C VAL A 56 15.78 -16.37 34.24
N ASP A 57 14.54 -16.71 33.87
CA ASP A 57 13.58 -15.76 33.31
C ASP A 57 13.08 -14.77 34.39
N SER A 58 12.87 -15.24 35.62
CA SER A 58 12.52 -14.37 36.75
C SER A 58 13.67 -13.47 37.19
N LEU A 59 14.91 -13.98 37.13
CA LEU A 59 16.12 -13.21 37.43
C LEU A 59 16.36 -12.14 36.35
N ALA A 60 16.24 -12.50 35.08
CA ALA A 60 16.36 -11.57 33.96
C ALA A 60 15.27 -10.49 33.99
N SER A 61 14.03 -10.85 34.36
CA SER A 61 12.93 -9.87 34.50
C SER A 61 13.15 -8.91 35.67
N ALA A 62 13.61 -9.39 36.82
CA ALA A 62 13.90 -8.54 37.97
C ALA A 62 15.07 -7.59 37.69
N ILE A 63 16.12 -8.09 37.04
CA ILE A 63 17.26 -7.28 36.58
C ILE A 63 16.80 -6.26 35.53
N ARG A 64 15.93 -6.63 34.59
CA ARG A 64 15.35 -5.71 33.60
C ARG A 64 14.54 -4.59 34.26
N ASP A 65 13.65 -4.90 35.20
CA ASP A 65 12.78 -3.90 35.85
C ASP A 65 13.58 -2.92 36.72
N GLU A 66 14.62 -3.40 37.41
CA GLU A 66 15.44 -2.58 38.30
C GLU A 66 16.50 -1.75 37.52
N ILE A 67 17.05 -2.30 36.43
CA ILE A 67 17.92 -1.57 35.51
C ILE A 67 17.10 -0.52 34.76
N THR A 68 15.99 -0.86 34.12
CA THR A 68 15.22 0.11 33.32
C THR A 68 14.80 1.32 34.17
N GLY A 69 14.27 1.12 35.38
CA GLY A 69 13.84 2.23 36.25
C GLY A 69 14.95 3.18 36.71
N THR A 70 16.18 2.68 36.95
CA THR A 70 17.31 3.50 37.45
C THR A 70 18.24 4.01 36.34
N LEU A 71 18.27 3.31 35.20
CA LEU A 71 19.05 3.63 34.00
C LEU A 71 18.41 4.79 33.23
N TRP A 72 17.07 4.91 33.20
CA TRP A 72 16.36 6.07 32.62
C TRP A 72 16.81 7.42 33.21
N ASP A 73 17.12 7.46 34.51
CA ASP A 73 17.60 8.68 35.18
C ASP A 73 19.10 8.96 34.95
N SER A 74 19.88 7.95 34.54
CA SER A 74 21.35 8.03 34.41
C SER A 74 21.86 8.03 32.96
N LEU A 75 21.04 7.62 31.98
CA LEU A 75 21.34 7.57 30.54
C LEU A 75 21.50 8.95 29.86
N TYR A 76 21.42 10.04 30.61
CA TYR A 76 21.77 11.39 30.14
C TYR A 76 23.27 11.61 29.91
N ALA A 77 24.13 10.57 29.98
CA ALA A 77 25.55 10.69 29.73
C ALA A 77 26.16 9.45 29.04
N GLU A 78 26.70 9.71 27.84
CA GLU A 78 27.72 8.97 27.08
C GLU A 78 27.37 7.75 26.22
N PRO A 79 28.06 7.58 25.07
CA PRO A 79 27.75 6.61 24.03
C PRO A 79 28.66 5.38 24.08
N TYR A 80 28.66 4.67 25.22
CA TYR A 80 29.44 3.44 25.30
C TYR A 80 28.62 2.34 25.93
N VAL A 81 27.84 1.65 25.10
CA VAL A 81 27.22 0.38 25.49
C VAL A 81 28.30 -0.57 26.03
N ASP A 82 29.46 -0.68 25.37
CA ASP A 82 30.59 -1.50 25.84
C ASP A 82 31.19 -1.07 27.19
N THR A 83 31.33 0.24 27.42
CA THR A 83 31.93 0.75 28.67
C THR A 83 30.93 0.64 29.82
N VAL A 84 29.63 0.84 29.57
CA VAL A 84 28.57 0.65 30.57
C VAL A 84 28.44 -0.83 30.94
N TYR A 85 28.52 -1.75 29.97
CA TYR A 85 28.58 -3.19 30.23
C TYR A 85 29.78 -3.54 31.10
N LYS A 86 30.97 -3.04 30.75
CA LYS A 86 32.19 -3.29 31.52
C LYS A 86 32.10 -2.73 32.95
N ILE A 87 31.58 -1.51 33.11
CA ILE A 87 31.43 -0.86 34.42
C ILE A 87 30.37 -1.56 35.29
N LEU A 88 29.28 -2.08 34.71
CA LEU A 88 28.27 -2.85 35.44
C LEU A 88 28.81 -4.21 35.88
N PHE A 89 29.52 -4.91 34.98
CA PHE A 89 30.12 -6.21 35.28
C PHE A 89 31.26 -6.08 36.31
N ASP A 90 32.08 -5.03 36.18
CA ASP A 90 33.16 -4.77 37.12
C ASP A 90 32.60 -4.34 38.48
N ASN A 91 31.64 -3.41 38.57
CA ASN A 91 31.11 -2.95 39.86
C ASN A 91 30.20 -3.97 40.58
N ALA A 92 29.51 -4.86 39.86
CA ALA A 92 28.75 -5.93 40.50
C ALA A 92 29.65 -7.01 41.15
N PHE A 93 30.92 -7.09 40.72
CA PHE A 93 31.83 -8.19 41.08
C PHE A 93 33.23 -7.75 41.54
N SER A 94 33.43 -6.48 41.88
CA SER A 94 34.74 -5.93 42.27
C SER A 94 34.72 -5.46 43.72
N ASP A 95 35.05 -6.37 44.64
CA ASP A 95 35.96 -6.10 45.74
C ASP A 95 36.41 -7.42 46.40
N ALA A 96 37.59 -7.37 47.04
CA ALA A 96 38.46 -8.50 47.46
C ALA A 96 37.90 -9.47 48.52
N TRP A 97 36.58 -9.58 48.68
CA TRP A 97 35.91 -10.59 49.49
C TRP A 97 35.01 -11.50 48.64
N MET A 98 35.37 -11.73 47.38
CA MET A 98 34.63 -12.57 46.45
C MET A 98 35.60 -13.21 45.45
N ASP A 99 36.61 -13.96 45.91
CA ASP A 99 37.33 -14.87 45.00
C ASP A 99 36.68 -16.26 45.05
N SER A 100 36.41 -16.81 46.23
CA SER A 100 35.76 -18.14 46.34
C SER A 100 34.27 -18.12 45.95
N VAL A 101 33.54 -17.07 46.29
CA VAL A 101 32.11 -16.94 45.94
C VAL A 101 31.95 -16.55 44.47
N ARG A 102 32.91 -15.81 43.90
CA ARG A 102 32.95 -15.51 42.46
C ARG A 102 33.29 -16.75 41.65
N GLU A 103 34.25 -17.55 42.06
CA GLU A 103 34.56 -18.84 41.42
C GLU A 103 33.36 -19.79 41.52
N ALA A 104 32.72 -19.93 42.69
CA ALA A 104 31.56 -20.80 42.86
C ALA A 104 30.31 -20.32 42.09
N LEU A 105 30.07 -19.01 42.03
CA LEU A 105 28.98 -18.44 41.22
C LEU A 105 29.29 -18.51 39.72
N ILE A 106 30.53 -18.29 39.31
CA ILE A 106 30.98 -18.45 37.91
C ILE A 106 30.90 -19.91 37.50
N ASP A 107 31.27 -20.86 38.34
CA ASP A 107 31.18 -22.29 38.04
C ASP A 107 29.72 -22.76 38.01
N SER A 108 28.87 -22.27 38.91
CA SER A 108 27.43 -22.52 38.86
C SER A 108 26.75 -21.87 37.65
N LEU A 109 27.19 -20.69 37.21
CA LEU A 109 26.70 -20.00 36.01
C LEU A 109 27.24 -20.63 34.71
N LYS A 110 28.49 -21.11 34.71
CA LYS A 110 29.07 -21.89 33.60
C LYS A 110 28.39 -23.25 33.43
N GLU A 111 27.97 -23.88 34.53
CA GLU A 111 27.18 -25.12 34.48
C GLU A 111 25.73 -24.89 34.05
N ALA A 112 25.14 -23.71 34.34
CA ALA A 112 23.72 -23.42 34.12
C ALA A 112 23.43 -22.41 32.99
N ASP A 113 23.97 -22.65 31.79
CA ASP A 113 23.47 -22.00 30.57
C ASP A 113 23.90 -20.52 30.40
N PHE A 114 25.16 -20.21 30.74
CA PHE A 114 25.78 -18.87 30.55
C PHE A 114 25.56 -18.31 29.13
N ASP A 115 25.71 -19.13 28.10
CA ASP A 115 25.52 -18.72 26.71
C ASP A 115 24.06 -18.36 26.41
N SER A 116 23.10 -19.08 27.02
CA SER A 116 21.65 -18.83 26.88
C SER A 116 21.22 -17.57 27.64
N MET A 117 21.75 -17.35 28.84
CA MET A 117 21.49 -16.11 29.58
C MET A 117 22.18 -14.92 28.90
N TYR A 118 23.41 -15.08 28.40
CA TYR A 118 24.12 -14.04 27.63
C TYR A 118 23.36 -13.70 26.35
N ALA A 119 22.95 -14.69 25.56
CA ALA A 119 22.13 -14.47 24.36
C ALA A 119 20.81 -13.79 24.70
N LYS A 120 20.09 -14.24 25.74
CA LYS A 120 18.81 -13.64 26.16
C LYS A 120 18.97 -12.20 26.66
N LEU A 121 20.02 -11.90 27.43
CA LEU A 121 20.26 -10.55 27.95
C LEU A 121 20.76 -9.62 26.84
N TYR A 122 21.61 -10.12 25.94
CA TYR A 122 22.06 -9.42 24.75
C TYR A 122 20.87 -9.09 23.84
N ASP A 123 20.08 -10.08 23.44
CA ASP A 123 18.89 -9.89 22.61
C ASP A 123 17.84 -9.00 23.28
N SER A 124 17.74 -9.00 24.61
CA SER A 124 16.79 -8.16 25.35
C SER A 124 17.26 -6.71 25.48
N VAL A 125 18.47 -6.48 25.98
CA VAL A 125 18.94 -5.16 26.43
C VAL A 125 19.68 -4.44 25.30
N TYR A 126 20.49 -5.17 24.51
CA TYR A 126 21.16 -4.59 23.36
C TYR A 126 20.14 -4.21 22.29
N ALA A 127 19.18 -5.09 21.98
CA ALA A 127 18.15 -4.76 21.00
C ALA A 127 17.31 -3.57 21.43
N ASP A 128 16.93 -3.44 22.71
CA ASP A 128 16.12 -2.32 23.17
C ASP A 128 16.90 -0.99 23.14
N ILE A 129 18.09 -0.94 23.74
CA ILE A 129 18.90 0.30 23.76
C ILE A 129 19.35 0.69 22.35
N TYR A 130 19.79 -0.27 21.53
CA TYR A 130 20.22 -0.03 20.16
C TYR A 130 19.04 0.41 19.27
N SER A 131 17.87 -0.24 19.40
CA SER A 131 16.68 0.13 18.65
C SER A 131 16.21 1.52 19.00
N GLN A 132 16.15 1.85 20.29
CA GLN A 132 15.76 3.19 20.76
C GLN A 132 16.74 4.25 20.26
N ALA A 133 18.05 3.99 20.33
CA ALA A 133 19.06 4.91 19.80
C ALA A 133 18.97 5.06 18.27
N ALA A 134 18.66 3.99 17.55
CA ALA A 134 18.56 3.99 16.10
C ALA A 134 17.39 4.85 15.58
N ILE A 135 16.31 4.94 16.34
CA ILE A 135 15.07 5.61 15.93
C ILE A 135 14.80 6.92 16.68
N ARG A 136 15.60 7.27 17.69
CA ARG A 136 15.42 8.47 18.54
C ARG A 136 15.25 9.77 17.74
N THR A 137 15.98 9.93 16.65
CA THR A 137 15.93 11.15 15.82
C THR A 137 14.78 11.15 14.80
N LEU A 138 14.07 10.03 14.68
CA LEU A 138 13.02 9.85 13.68
C LEU A 138 11.65 10.23 14.24
N ASN A 139 10.95 11.04 13.47
CA ASN A 139 9.54 11.32 13.65
C ASN A 139 8.82 11.04 12.34
N ALA A 140 7.62 10.46 12.39
CA ALA A 140 6.82 10.24 11.19
C ALA A 140 5.34 10.52 11.44
N TRP A 141 4.65 10.87 10.36
CA TRP A 141 3.22 11.08 10.34
C TRP A 141 2.67 10.77 8.95
N THR A 142 1.41 10.32 8.91
CA THR A 142 0.65 10.18 7.68
C THR A 142 0.53 11.54 7.01
N TRP A 143 1.02 11.65 5.76
CA TRP A 143 0.95 12.89 4.98
C TRP A 143 -0.31 12.96 4.13
N SER A 144 -0.63 11.87 3.44
CA SER A 144 -1.85 11.73 2.63
C SER A 144 -2.42 10.33 2.77
N VAL A 145 -3.74 10.26 2.88
CA VAL A 145 -4.53 9.04 2.76
C VAL A 145 -5.75 9.36 1.92
N LYS A 146 -5.97 8.57 0.86
CA LYS A 146 -7.16 8.66 0.05
C LYS A 146 -8.33 8.04 0.80
N LYS A 147 -9.32 8.88 1.15
CA LYS A 147 -10.54 8.48 1.86
C LYS A 147 -11.42 7.53 1.05
N ASP A 148 -11.50 7.76 -0.25
CA ASP A 148 -12.33 7.02 -1.19
C ASP A 148 -11.47 6.46 -2.31
N ILE A 149 -11.22 5.15 -2.28
CA ILE A 149 -10.50 4.37 -3.28
C ILE A 149 -11.54 3.81 -4.25
N TYR A 150 -11.58 4.32 -5.46
CA TYR A 150 -12.46 3.81 -6.51
C TYR A 150 -11.75 2.66 -7.24
N GLY A 151 -12.30 1.45 -7.14
CA GLY A 151 -11.70 0.23 -7.69
C GLY A 151 -11.37 0.34 -9.18
N ALA A 152 -12.13 1.13 -9.94
CA ALA A 152 -11.90 1.37 -11.37
C ALA A 152 -10.53 2.02 -11.68
N PHE A 153 -9.95 2.76 -10.72
CA PHE A 153 -8.72 3.52 -10.91
C PHE A 153 -7.59 3.04 -9.99
N ALA A 154 -7.89 2.20 -9.00
CA ALA A 154 -7.00 1.88 -7.88
C ALA A 154 -5.59 1.41 -8.31
N ASN A 155 -5.52 0.54 -9.33
CA ASN A 155 -4.24 0.03 -9.86
C ASN A 155 -3.51 1.01 -10.80
N GLN A 156 -4.13 2.14 -11.14
CA GLN A 156 -3.56 3.16 -12.02
C GLN A 156 -3.31 4.49 -11.30
N TYR A 157 -3.55 4.57 -9.98
CA TYR A 157 -3.27 5.76 -9.18
C TYR A 157 -1.85 6.31 -9.29
N PRO A 158 -0.78 5.49 -9.35
CA PRO A 158 0.58 6.01 -9.58
C PRO A 158 0.73 6.80 -10.89
N LEU A 159 -0.04 6.46 -11.92
CA LEU A 159 -0.08 7.20 -13.18
C LEU A 159 -1.05 8.38 -13.11
N MET A 160 -2.26 8.18 -12.54
CA MET A 160 -3.31 9.18 -12.41
C MET A 160 -2.89 10.40 -11.59
N TYR A 161 -2.13 10.16 -10.55
CA TYR A 161 -1.64 11.17 -9.63
C TYR A 161 -0.16 11.47 -9.83
N LYS A 162 0.41 11.06 -10.97
CA LYS A 162 1.78 11.41 -11.33
C LYS A 162 1.88 12.93 -11.40
N ASP A 163 2.82 13.48 -10.63
CA ASP A 163 3.05 14.93 -10.53
C ASP A 163 1.83 15.74 -10.06
N TYR A 164 0.87 15.09 -9.37
CA TYR A 164 -0.30 15.76 -8.85
C TYR A 164 0.07 16.77 -7.76
N ILE A 165 -0.44 17.99 -7.93
CA ILE A 165 -0.32 19.08 -6.96
C ILE A 165 -1.73 19.54 -6.61
N ASN A 166 -2.02 19.59 -5.31
CA ASN A 166 -3.33 20.03 -4.84
C ASN A 166 -3.52 21.54 -5.01
N SER A 167 -4.71 22.05 -4.68
CA SER A 167 -5.03 23.48 -4.78
C SER A 167 -4.17 24.40 -3.89
N LYS A 168 -3.43 23.84 -2.93
CA LYS A 168 -2.51 24.58 -2.04
C LYS A 168 -1.06 24.53 -2.52
N GLY A 169 -0.75 23.89 -3.64
CA GLY A 169 0.62 23.74 -4.12
C GLY A 169 1.39 22.57 -3.49
N GLU A 170 0.70 21.65 -2.81
CA GLU A 170 1.31 20.53 -2.10
C GLU A 170 1.28 19.24 -2.95
N VAL A 171 2.39 18.49 -2.93
CA VAL A 171 2.47 17.17 -3.55
C VAL A 171 1.75 16.16 -2.65
N LEU A 172 0.73 15.50 -3.20
CA LEU A 172 -0.04 14.47 -2.49
C LEU A 172 0.04 13.14 -3.23
N PRO A 173 1.01 12.26 -2.90
CA PRO A 173 1.03 10.92 -3.46
C PRO A 173 -0.22 10.13 -3.03
N VAL A 174 -0.73 9.28 -3.93
CA VAL A 174 -1.98 8.52 -3.78
C VAL A 174 -1.67 7.03 -3.97
N PRO A 175 -2.30 6.11 -3.21
CA PRO A 175 -3.37 6.34 -2.23
C PRO A 175 -2.90 6.70 -0.83
N VAL A 176 -1.62 6.54 -0.53
CA VAL A 176 -1.07 6.77 0.81
C VAL A 176 0.35 7.29 0.75
N SER A 177 0.70 8.21 1.65
CA SER A 177 2.09 8.61 1.86
C SER A 177 2.37 9.00 3.30
N ILE A 178 3.62 8.77 3.69
CA ILE A 178 4.13 8.95 5.04
C ILE A 178 5.28 9.92 4.94
N THR A 179 5.25 10.96 5.77
CA THR A 179 6.39 11.85 5.93
C THR A 179 7.25 11.34 7.08
N VAL A 180 8.56 11.23 6.84
CA VAL A 180 9.55 10.90 7.85
C VAL A 180 10.53 12.07 7.96
N LYS A 181 10.73 12.55 9.18
CA LYS A 181 11.69 13.59 9.53
C LYS A 181 12.79 12.99 10.38
N ASN A 182 14.03 13.29 10.04
CA ASN A 182 15.20 12.97 10.86
C ASN A 182 15.69 14.27 11.51
N THR A 183 15.29 14.52 12.75
CA THR A 183 15.64 15.75 13.48
C THR A 183 16.87 15.51 14.32
N CYS A 184 17.95 16.23 14.03
CA CYS A 184 19.13 16.20 14.85
C CYS A 184 18.87 17.02 16.11
N GLU A 185 19.12 16.44 17.28
CA GLU A 185 19.03 17.19 18.52
C GLU A 185 20.16 18.22 18.57
N ASN A 186 19.80 19.50 18.72
CA ASN A 186 20.78 20.54 19.00
C ASN A 186 21.38 20.29 20.38
N ARG A 187 22.71 20.30 20.46
CA ARG A 187 23.44 20.16 21.72
C ARG A 187 22.96 21.22 22.73
N THR A 188 22.23 20.80 23.76
CA THR A 188 21.66 21.75 24.74
C THR A 188 22.66 22.14 25.83
N SER A 189 23.74 21.36 25.98
CA SER A 189 24.87 21.62 26.87
C SER A 189 26.17 20.99 26.33
N PHE A 190 27.32 21.64 26.58
CA PHE A 190 28.65 21.06 26.34
C PHE A 190 28.89 19.73 27.08
N SER A 191 28.10 19.41 28.11
CA SER A 191 28.17 18.15 28.87
C SER A 191 27.39 16.99 28.24
N GLU A 192 26.55 17.24 27.24
CA GLU A 192 25.83 16.20 26.52
C GLU A 192 26.64 15.75 25.28
N PRO A 193 26.80 14.43 25.06
CA PRO A 193 27.47 13.93 23.87
C PRO A 193 26.67 14.32 22.62
N GLU A 194 27.36 14.81 21.60
CA GLU A 194 26.78 15.04 20.28
C GLU A 194 26.42 13.68 19.67
N ILE A 195 25.12 13.36 19.61
CA ILE A 195 24.67 12.15 18.92
C ILE A 195 24.93 12.39 17.44
N PRO A 196 25.77 11.57 16.75
CA PRO A 196 26.07 11.79 15.34
C PRO A 196 24.78 11.61 14.55
N CYS A 197 24.18 12.72 14.16
CA CYS A 197 23.00 12.71 13.32
C CYS A 197 23.43 12.31 11.92
N ARG A 198 23.25 11.03 11.60
CA ARG A 198 23.56 10.45 10.30
C ARG A 198 22.29 10.28 9.49
N TRP A 199 22.46 10.11 8.19
CA TRP A 199 21.36 9.66 7.36
C TRP A 199 20.81 8.34 7.90
N LYS A 200 19.51 8.12 7.72
CA LYS A 200 18.81 6.90 8.14
C LYS A 200 18.20 6.23 6.93
N LYS A 201 18.45 4.93 6.78
CA LYS A 201 17.80 4.12 5.74
C LYS A 201 16.43 3.69 6.28
N ILE A 202 15.37 4.14 5.63
CA ILE A 202 14.00 3.95 6.09
C ILE A 202 13.25 3.10 5.08
N THR A 203 12.48 2.14 5.57
CA THR A 203 11.50 1.37 4.78
C THR A 203 10.11 1.66 5.31
N VAL A 204 9.21 2.09 4.43
CA VAL A 204 7.79 2.23 4.73
C VAL A 204 7.03 1.12 4.03
N LYS A 205 6.23 0.38 4.78
CA LYS A 205 5.34 -0.68 4.31
C LYS A 205 3.89 -0.26 4.48
N SER A 206 3.05 -0.59 3.50
CA SER A 206 1.61 -0.36 3.59
C SER A 206 0.82 -1.43 2.86
N TRP A 207 -0.37 -1.76 3.39
CA TRP A 207 -1.28 -2.73 2.80
C TRP A 207 -2.72 -2.50 3.25
N ILE A 208 -3.66 -3.10 2.52
CA ILE A 208 -5.08 -3.18 2.90
C ILE A 208 -5.45 -4.66 2.92
N ASP A 209 -5.84 -5.16 4.09
CA ASP A 209 -6.18 -6.58 4.26
C ASP A 209 -7.25 -7.02 3.26
N GLY A 210 -6.99 -8.13 2.57
CA GLY A 210 -7.90 -8.69 1.54
C GLY A 210 -7.86 -8.00 0.18
N PHE A 211 -7.32 -6.78 0.07
CA PHE A 211 -7.36 -5.99 -1.17
C PHE A 211 -6.00 -5.76 -1.82
N THR A 212 -4.91 -5.73 -1.05
CA THR A 212 -3.56 -5.50 -1.61
C THR A 212 -2.53 -6.45 -1.01
N ASP A 213 -1.46 -6.71 -1.75
CA ASP A 213 -0.21 -7.20 -1.15
C ASP A 213 0.45 -6.08 -0.32
N THR A 214 1.44 -6.43 0.49
CA THR A 214 2.26 -5.43 1.18
C THR A 214 3.18 -4.70 0.20
N ALA A 215 2.90 -3.42 -0.03
CA ALA A 215 3.80 -2.54 -0.75
C ALA A 215 4.88 -2.02 0.19
N SER A 216 6.09 -1.82 -0.34
CA SER A 216 7.19 -1.23 0.40
C SER A 216 7.97 -0.23 -0.45
N VAL A 217 8.44 0.84 0.18
CA VAL A 217 9.40 1.78 -0.41
C VAL A 217 10.54 2.00 0.60
N THR A 218 11.78 1.96 0.11
CA THR A 218 12.98 2.13 0.93
C THR A 218 13.82 3.26 0.39
N ASP A 219 14.23 4.18 1.25
CA ASP A 219 15.11 5.29 0.88
C ASP A 219 15.80 5.90 2.11
N PHE A 220 16.73 6.82 1.87
CA PHE A 220 17.48 7.52 2.91
C PHE A 220 16.82 8.84 3.31
N VAL A 221 16.86 9.16 4.59
CA VAL A 221 16.48 10.45 5.16
C VAL A 221 17.73 11.10 5.77
N ASN A 222 18.16 12.22 5.19
CA ASN A 222 19.34 12.93 5.63
C ASN A 222 19.12 13.65 6.98
N PRO A 223 20.20 13.96 7.72
CA PRO A 223 20.16 14.79 8.92
C PRO A 223 19.39 16.11 8.69
N ASP A 224 18.51 16.48 9.62
CA ASP A 224 17.68 17.70 9.59
C ASP A 224 16.84 17.88 8.32
N THR A 225 16.45 16.77 7.70
CA THR A 225 15.57 16.77 6.53
C THR A 225 14.28 16.02 6.78
N THR A 226 13.32 16.31 5.91
CA THR A 226 12.03 15.64 5.84
C THR A 226 11.90 14.98 4.47
N ARG A 227 11.36 13.77 4.43
CA ARG A 227 11.14 13.03 3.19
C ARG A 227 9.78 12.35 3.17
N ILE A 228 9.13 12.38 2.01
CA ILE A 228 7.87 11.68 1.76
C ILE A 228 8.16 10.30 1.18
N PHE A 229 7.54 9.28 1.75
CA PHE A 229 7.55 7.89 1.30
C PHE A 229 6.14 7.51 0.84
N ALA A 230 6.01 7.01 -0.39
CA ALA A 230 4.73 6.61 -0.96
C ALA A 230 4.81 5.15 -1.47
N PRO A 231 4.48 4.16 -0.63
CA PRO A 231 4.37 2.77 -1.08
C PRO A 231 3.32 2.63 -2.19
N SER A 232 3.70 2.00 -3.31
CA SER A 232 2.78 1.77 -4.44
C SER A 232 1.92 0.53 -4.19
N LEU A 233 0.68 0.74 -3.72
CA LEU A 233 -0.27 -0.34 -3.46
C LEU A 233 -0.71 -1.00 -4.78
N LYS A 234 -0.52 -2.31 -4.88
CA LYS A 234 -1.07 -3.14 -5.96
C LYS A 234 -2.35 -3.82 -5.47
N PHE A 235 -3.48 -3.45 -6.03
CA PHE A 235 -4.78 -3.98 -5.70
C PHE A 235 -5.05 -5.30 -6.43
N ASN A 236 -5.69 -6.23 -5.73
CA ASN A 236 -6.11 -7.50 -6.26
C ASN A 236 -7.38 -7.33 -7.11
N ASN A 237 -7.26 -7.51 -8.43
CA ASN A 237 -8.38 -7.36 -9.37
C ASN A 237 -9.57 -8.27 -9.02
N LYS A 238 -9.33 -9.50 -8.52
CA LYS A 238 -10.42 -10.41 -8.15
C LYS A 238 -11.18 -9.90 -6.93
N ALA A 239 -10.47 -9.36 -5.93
CA ALA A 239 -11.10 -8.76 -4.76
C ALA A 239 -11.91 -7.51 -5.15
N LEU A 240 -11.33 -6.63 -5.98
CA LEU A 240 -12.02 -5.44 -6.48
C LEU A 240 -13.27 -5.78 -7.31
N ALA A 241 -13.18 -6.77 -8.21
CA ALA A 241 -14.29 -7.17 -9.06
C ALA A 241 -15.42 -7.88 -8.29
N ALA A 242 -15.10 -8.54 -7.17
CA ALA A 242 -16.10 -9.18 -6.31
C ALA A 242 -16.91 -8.16 -5.48
N LEU A 243 -16.43 -6.92 -5.34
CA LEU A 243 -17.06 -5.91 -4.52
C LEU A 243 -18.29 -5.31 -5.20
N THR A 244 -19.47 -5.45 -4.58
CA THR A 244 -20.74 -4.96 -5.15
C THR A 244 -21.29 -3.69 -4.50
N ALA A 245 -20.73 -3.29 -3.35
CA ALA A 245 -21.07 -2.09 -2.59
C ALA A 245 -19.82 -1.54 -1.90
N PRO A 246 -19.78 -0.25 -1.50
CA PRO A 246 -18.62 0.30 -0.80
C PRO A 246 -18.30 -0.45 0.50
N GLU A 247 -17.01 -0.71 0.74
CA GLU A 247 -16.51 -1.41 1.92
C GLU A 247 -15.55 -0.52 2.71
N GLN A 248 -15.78 -0.41 4.02
CA GLN A 248 -14.87 0.28 4.94
C GLN A 248 -13.66 -0.60 5.21
N VAL A 249 -12.47 -0.05 5.00
CA VAL A 249 -11.20 -0.74 5.18
C VAL A 249 -10.23 0.09 6.01
N GLN A 250 -9.13 -0.54 6.40
CA GLN A 250 -8.03 0.13 7.08
C GLN A 250 -6.76 0.01 6.23
N ILE A 251 -6.15 1.14 5.91
CA ILE A 251 -4.81 1.17 5.32
C ILE A 251 -3.81 1.03 6.45
N GLN A 252 -3.18 -0.13 6.53
CA GLN A 252 -2.12 -0.41 7.50
C GLN A 252 -0.83 0.24 7.03
N ILE A 253 -0.12 0.88 7.95
CA ILE A 253 1.11 1.62 7.67
C ILE A 253 2.13 1.29 8.74
N ARG A 254 3.36 0.95 8.33
CA ARG A 254 4.50 0.77 9.23
C ARG A 254 5.76 1.38 8.63
N ALA A 255 6.51 2.15 9.42
CA ALA A 255 7.84 2.63 9.03
C ALA A 255 8.93 2.06 9.93
N TYR A 256 10.00 1.60 9.28
CA TYR A 256 11.12 0.91 9.90
C TYR A 256 12.42 1.63 9.58
N ALA A 257 13.29 1.80 10.57
CA ALA A 257 14.69 2.09 10.34
C ALA A 257 15.41 0.78 10.02
N LEU A 258 16.24 0.77 8.99
CA LEU A 258 17.06 -0.37 8.61
C LEU A 258 18.48 -0.17 9.17
N GLU A 259 18.87 -1.02 10.12
CA GLU A 259 20.22 -1.06 10.69
C GLU A 259 20.71 -2.51 10.63
N ASN A 260 21.85 -2.78 9.97
CA ASN A 260 22.43 -4.13 9.82
C ASN A 260 21.42 -5.23 9.42
N ASP A 261 20.61 -4.94 8.40
CA ASP A 261 19.54 -5.82 7.88
C ASP A 261 18.39 -6.13 8.86
N HIS A 262 18.32 -5.44 10.00
CA HIS A 262 17.20 -5.50 10.94
C HIS A 262 16.23 -4.35 10.72
N GLU A 263 14.93 -4.66 10.73
CA GLU A 263 13.85 -3.69 10.65
C GLU A 263 13.42 -3.25 12.05
N ILE A 264 13.73 -2.01 12.42
CA ILE A 264 13.36 -1.43 13.72
C ILE A 264 12.14 -0.53 13.52
N LEU A 265 10.98 -0.98 13.99
CA LEU A 265 9.72 -0.24 13.88
C LEU A 265 9.76 1.04 14.73
N PHE A 266 9.47 2.19 14.11
CA PHE A 266 9.37 3.47 14.83
C PHE A 266 8.07 4.23 14.58
N TYR A 267 7.27 3.77 13.62
CA TYR A 267 5.97 4.35 13.32
C TYR A 267 5.00 3.28 12.86
N SER A 268 3.79 3.30 13.39
CA SER A 268 2.68 2.42 12.98
C SER A 268 1.38 3.22 13.00
N SER A 269 0.58 3.10 11.96
CA SER A 269 -0.76 3.69 11.89
C SER A 269 -1.72 2.74 11.16
N SER A 270 -3.01 2.94 11.42
CA SER A 270 -4.12 2.29 10.74
C SER A 270 -5.11 3.38 10.36
N GLU A 271 -5.17 3.69 9.07
CA GLU A 271 -5.93 4.85 8.57
C GLU A 271 -7.22 4.38 7.88
N PRO A 272 -8.40 4.91 8.25
CA PRO A 272 -9.65 4.50 7.65
C PRO A 272 -9.75 4.94 6.18
N SER A 273 -10.27 4.06 5.33
CA SER A 273 -10.59 4.35 3.93
C SER A 273 -11.83 3.57 3.50
N THR A 274 -12.38 3.92 2.35
CA THR A 274 -13.52 3.23 1.72
C THR A 274 -13.10 2.76 0.34
N ILE A 275 -13.21 1.47 0.05
CA ILE A 275 -13.06 0.95 -1.31
C ILE A 275 -14.44 0.90 -1.96
N HIS A 276 -14.56 1.49 -3.14
CA HIS A 276 -15.76 1.48 -3.96
C HIS A 276 -15.64 0.46 -5.09
N PRO A 277 -16.75 -0.18 -5.51
CA PRO A 277 -16.78 -1.11 -6.64
C PRO A 277 -16.15 -0.55 -7.92
N MET A 278 -15.63 -1.45 -8.77
CA MET A 278 -15.05 -1.06 -10.08
C MET A 278 -16.07 -0.45 -11.05
N GLN A 279 -17.35 -0.59 -10.76
CA GLN A 279 -18.47 -0.02 -11.49
C GLN A 279 -18.77 1.43 -11.07
N ILE A 280 -18.04 2.02 -10.11
CA ILE A 280 -18.30 3.40 -9.68
C ILE A 280 -17.38 4.35 -10.44
N ASN A 281 -17.98 5.19 -11.29
CA ASN A 281 -17.32 6.37 -11.82
C ASN A 281 -17.36 7.48 -10.77
N GLY A 282 -16.31 7.48 -9.94
CA GLY A 282 -16.20 8.30 -8.73
C GLY A 282 -15.80 9.75 -8.95
N ALA A 283 -15.94 10.54 -7.89
CA ALA A 283 -15.35 11.88 -7.83
C ALA A 283 -13.85 11.77 -7.49
N GLU A 284 -12.99 12.26 -8.38
CA GLU A 284 -11.54 12.31 -8.18
C GLU A 284 -11.07 13.73 -7.85
N TYR A 285 -9.82 13.87 -7.39
CA TYR A 285 -9.33 15.18 -6.95
C TYR A 285 -9.34 16.22 -8.10
N VAL A 286 -9.60 17.47 -7.74
CA VAL A 286 -9.46 18.61 -8.66
C VAL A 286 -7.99 18.71 -9.06
N ASN A 287 -7.71 18.89 -10.36
CA ASN A 287 -6.38 18.93 -11.01
C ASN A 287 -5.74 17.58 -11.40
N VAL A 288 -6.49 16.48 -11.41
CA VAL A 288 -6.01 15.24 -12.06
C VAL A 288 -5.71 15.53 -13.54
N GLN A 289 -4.50 15.18 -13.99
CA GLN A 289 -4.09 15.38 -15.37
C GLN A 289 -4.94 14.53 -16.31
N ASN A 290 -5.32 15.12 -17.46
CA ASN A 290 -6.09 14.45 -18.49
C ASN A 290 -7.34 13.75 -17.95
N ARG A 291 -8.05 14.41 -17.02
CA ARG A 291 -9.16 13.84 -16.25
C ARG A 291 -10.14 13.03 -17.12
N SER A 292 -10.51 13.55 -18.28
CA SER A 292 -11.50 12.94 -19.18
C SER A 292 -11.00 11.62 -19.78
N LEU A 293 -9.70 11.46 -20.01
CA LEU A 293 -9.10 10.21 -20.54
C LEU A 293 -9.28 9.03 -19.60
N TRP A 294 -9.44 9.26 -18.29
CA TRP A 294 -9.63 8.19 -17.30
C TRP A 294 -10.94 7.43 -17.48
N SER A 295 -11.91 7.95 -18.23
CA SER A 295 -13.09 7.19 -18.65
C SER A 295 -12.75 5.95 -19.50
N ALA A 296 -11.57 5.92 -20.14
CA ALA A 296 -11.11 4.81 -20.96
C ALA A 296 -10.81 3.53 -20.17
N VAL A 297 -10.85 3.55 -18.82
CA VAL A 297 -10.71 2.33 -18.00
C VAL A 297 -11.92 1.39 -18.13
N TRP A 298 -13.10 1.92 -18.49
CA TRP A 298 -14.32 1.14 -18.75
C TRP A 298 -14.42 0.60 -20.18
N VAL A 299 -13.54 1.05 -21.08
CA VAL A 299 -13.39 0.48 -22.42
C VAL A 299 -12.51 -0.76 -22.30
N THR A 300 -13.13 -1.94 -22.48
CA THR A 300 -12.57 -3.27 -22.21
C THR A 300 -12.53 -4.12 -23.50
N PRO A 301 -11.57 -3.86 -24.40
CA PRO A 301 -11.50 -4.53 -25.71
C PRO A 301 -11.15 -6.02 -25.62
N ASN A 302 -10.69 -6.48 -24.46
CA ASN A 302 -10.28 -7.86 -24.21
C ASN A 302 -11.32 -8.68 -23.42
N MET A 303 -12.56 -8.19 -23.30
CA MET A 303 -13.61 -8.92 -22.57
C MET A 303 -13.88 -10.31 -23.18
N ASP A 304 -14.24 -11.29 -22.36
CA ASP A 304 -14.42 -12.70 -22.78
C ASP A 304 -15.41 -12.89 -23.95
N SER A 305 -16.43 -12.03 -24.04
CA SER A 305 -17.42 -12.08 -25.13
C SER A 305 -16.92 -11.56 -26.48
N ILE A 306 -15.72 -10.98 -26.55
CA ILE A 306 -15.26 -10.28 -27.77
C ILE A 306 -15.09 -11.23 -28.96
N THR A 307 -14.55 -12.43 -28.74
CA THR A 307 -14.37 -13.44 -29.80
C THR A 307 -15.70 -13.89 -30.39
N ALA A 308 -16.73 -14.04 -29.55
CA ALA A 308 -18.06 -14.40 -30.01
C ALA A 308 -18.70 -13.27 -30.85
N ILE A 309 -18.48 -12.01 -30.45
CA ILE A 309 -18.93 -10.85 -31.22
C ILE A 309 -18.23 -10.77 -32.56
N HIS A 310 -16.90 -10.95 -32.62
CA HIS A 310 -16.15 -10.95 -33.89
C HIS A 310 -16.71 -11.98 -34.87
N LYS A 311 -17.03 -13.19 -34.41
CA LYS A 311 -17.67 -14.22 -35.24
C LYS A 311 -19.06 -13.81 -35.77
N GLU A 312 -19.85 -13.09 -34.97
CA GLU A 312 -21.14 -12.54 -35.42
C GLU A 312 -20.94 -11.43 -36.48
N LEU A 313 -19.86 -10.65 -36.39
CA LEU A 313 -19.50 -9.63 -37.38
C LEU A 313 -19.07 -10.27 -38.70
N GLU A 314 -18.24 -11.30 -38.67
CA GLU A 314 -17.83 -12.07 -39.86
C GLU A 314 -19.06 -12.52 -40.66
N ALA A 315 -20.10 -13.03 -40.00
CA ALA A 315 -21.33 -13.47 -40.66
C ALA A 315 -22.13 -12.34 -41.37
N LYS A 316 -21.87 -11.06 -41.03
CA LYS A 316 -22.54 -9.89 -41.61
C LYS A 316 -21.70 -9.16 -42.65
N LEU A 317 -20.39 -9.37 -42.66
CA LEU A 317 -19.46 -8.60 -43.48
C LEU A 317 -19.10 -9.35 -44.77
N PRO A 318 -18.80 -8.61 -45.86
CA PRO A 318 -18.38 -9.22 -47.12
C PRO A 318 -17.23 -10.22 -46.94
N ASN A 319 -17.38 -11.38 -47.58
CA ASN A 319 -16.42 -12.49 -47.58
C ASN A 319 -16.09 -13.07 -46.19
N GLY A 320 -16.91 -12.79 -45.17
CA GLY A 320 -16.62 -13.27 -43.81
C GLY A 320 -15.42 -12.58 -43.15
N SER A 321 -14.95 -11.45 -43.71
CA SER A 321 -13.74 -10.78 -43.25
C SER A 321 -14.07 -9.57 -42.41
N VAL A 322 -13.39 -9.39 -41.27
CA VAL A 322 -13.43 -8.14 -40.51
C VAL A 322 -12.23 -7.30 -40.89
N LYS A 323 -12.48 -6.15 -41.51
CA LYS A 323 -11.46 -5.23 -42.03
C LYS A 323 -11.62 -3.85 -41.40
N ALA A 324 -10.75 -3.50 -40.47
CA ALA A 324 -10.57 -2.11 -40.04
C ALA A 324 -9.61 -1.41 -41.02
N TYR A 325 -9.96 -0.19 -41.42
CA TYR A 325 -9.16 0.67 -42.30
C TYR A 325 -8.70 0.04 -43.63
N GLN A 326 -9.54 -0.83 -44.19
CA GLN A 326 -9.36 -1.39 -45.52
C GLN A 326 -10.69 -1.42 -46.26
N LEU A 327 -10.62 -1.39 -47.59
CA LEU A 327 -11.82 -1.45 -48.43
C LEU A 327 -12.46 -2.84 -48.40
N TYR A 328 -13.79 -2.87 -48.28
CA TYR A 328 -14.58 -4.04 -48.64
C TYR A 328 -14.91 -4.03 -50.13
N ASP A 329 -15.17 -5.23 -50.67
CA ASP A 329 -15.58 -5.36 -52.06
C ASP A 329 -16.91 -4.62 -52.29
N GLY A 330 -16.90 -3.70 -53.23
CA GLY A 330 -18.06 -2.88 -53.59
C GLY A 330 -18.18 -1.54 -52.85
N ASP A 331 -17.31 -1.24 -51.90
CA ASP A 331 -17.23 0.09 -51.28
C ASP A 331 -16.37 1.03 -52.14
N GLU A 332 -16.79 2.28 -52.28
CA GLU A 332 -16.11 3.29 -53.11
C GLU A 332 -15.07 4.10 -52.33
N SER A 333 -15.13 4.09 -50.99
CA SER A 333 -14.27 4.91 -50.13
C SER A 333 -14.04 4.29 -48.76
N MET A 334 -13.00 4.77 -48.06
CA MET A 334 -12.73 4.34 -46.69
C MET A 334 -13.80 4.80 -45.70
N THR A 335 -14.47 5.92 -45.97
CA THR A 335 -15.63 6.39 -45.20
C THR A 335 -16.76 5.36 -45.28
N GLU A 336 -17.04 4.86 -46.48
CA GLU A 336 -18.05 3.81 -46.66
C GLU A 336 -17.65 2.50 -45.95
N SER A 337 -16.40 2.06 -46.09
CA SER A 337 -15.92 0.82 -45.46
C SER A 337 -15.86 0.87 -43.94
N SER A 338 -15.41 1.97 -43.35
CA SER A 338 -15.43 2.15 -41.90
C SER A 338 -16.88 2.21 -41.39
N ALA A 339 -17.76 2.96 -42.05
CA ALA A 339 -19.18 3.02 -41.70
C ALA A 339 -19.87 1.65 -41.85
N ARG A 340 -19.50 0.84 -42.85
CA ARG A 340 -19.99 -0.54 -43.02
C ARG A 340 -19.63 -1.42 -41.82
N LEU A 341 -18.39 -1.35 -41.35
CA LEU A 341 -17.96 -2.11 -40.18
C LEU A 341 -18.73 -1.67 -38.92
N VAL A 342 -18.83 -0.37 -38.67
CA VAL A 342 -19.57 0.17 -37.52
C VAL A 342 -21.06 -0.17 -37.61
N LYS A 343 -21.65 -0.15 -38.82
CA LYS A 343 -23.03 -0.62 -39.06
C LYS A 343 -23.21 -2.09 -38.71
N ALA A 344 -22.25 -2.95 -39.05
CA ALA A 344 -22.30 -4.36 -38.66
C ALA A 344 -22.29 -4.52 -37.13
N VAL A 345 -21.44 -3.77 -36.42
CA VAL A 345 -21.43 -3.73 -34.95
C VAL A 345 -22.77 -3.26 -34.40
N TYR A 346 -23.32 -2.17 -34.93
CA TYR A 346 -24.62 -1.64 -34.54
C TYR A 346 -25.74 -2.67 -34.70
N GLU A 347 -25.79 -3.38 -35.83
CA GLU A 347 -26.80 -4.41 -36.07
C GLU A 347 -26.62 -5.64 -35.18
N VAL A 348 -25.39 -6.09 -34.95
CA VAL A 348 -25.10 -7.18 -34.00
C VAL A 348 -25.62 -6.81 -32.63
N LEU A 349 -25.29 -5.63 -32.11
CA LEU A 349 -25.70 -5.20 -30.77
C LEU A 349 -27.20 -4.93 -30.68
N SER A 350 -27.81 -4.32 -31.71
CA SER A 350 -29.26 -4.10 -31.77
C SER A 350 -30.05 -5.41 -31.71
N ALA A 351 -29.53 -6.47 -32.35
CA ALA A 351 -30.14 -7.80 -32.32
C ALA A 351 -30.02 -8.50 -30.96
N LYS A 352 -29.16 -8.02 -30.05
CA LYS A 352 -28.98 -8.63 -28.70
C LYS A 352 -30.08 -8.23 -27.71
N GLY A 353 -31.01 -7.37 -28.08
CA GLY A 353 -32.19 -7.02 -27.24
C GLY A 353 -31.83 -6.23 -25.97
N ILE A 354 -30.79 -5.39 -26.04
CA ILE A 354 -30.39 -4.52 -24.93
C ILE A 354 -31.43 -3.40 -24.77
N ASN A 355 -31.88 -3.15 -23.55
CA ASN A 355 -32.83 -2.08 -23.24
C ASN A 355 -32.12 -0.88 -22.61
N TYR A 356 -32.57 0.32 -22.96
CA TYR A 356 -32.11 1.52 -22.28
C TYR A 356 -32.64 1.53 -20.83
N VAL A 357 -31.76 1.71 -19.86
CA VAL A 357 -32.13 1.91 -18.46
C VAL A 357 -31.41 3.15 -17.94
N ASN A 358 -32.16 4.05 -17.32
CA ASN A 358 -31.56 5.18 -16.63
C ASN A 358 -31.32 4.81 -15.16
N ASN A 359 -30.13 4.27 -14.88
CA ASN A 359 -29.71 3.94 -13.51
C ASN A 359 -28.39 4.63 -13.22
N THR A 360 -28.47 5.88 -12.76
CA THR A 360 -27.30 6.72 -12.46
C THR A 360 -26.95 6.75 -10.97
N ASP A 361 -27.87 6.32 -10.09
CA ASP A 361 -27.64 6.32 -8.65
C ASP A 361 -26.60 5.24 -8.25
N ALA A 362 -25.59 5.67 -7.51
CA ALA A 362 -24.50 4.84 -7.04
C ALA A 362 -24.59 4.52 -5.53
N GLY A 363 -25.46 5.20 -4.76
CA GLY A 363 -25.40 5.17 -3.30
C GLY A 363 -24.08 5.73 -2.72
N SER A 364 -23.27 6.38 -3.56
CA SER A 364 -21.98 7.00 -3.28
C SER A 364 -21.79 8.21 -4.21
N PRO A 365 -20.83 9.11 -3.95
CA PRO A 365 -20.47 10.13 -4.94
C PRO A 365 -20.03 9.48 -6.26
N GLY A 366 -20.65 9.88 -7.36
CA GLY A 366 -20.37 9.34 -8.69
C GLY A 366 -21.57 8.69 -9.36
N GLN A 367 -21.32 8.03 -10.49
CA GLN A 367 -22.31 7.28 -11.25
C GLN A 367 -21.93 5.79 -11.27
N LYS A 368 -22.91 4.92 -11.05
CA LYS A 368 -22.72 3.48 -11.30
C LYS A 368 -22.78 3.20 -12.80
N ILE A 369 -21.72 2.58 -13.33
CA ILE A 369 -21.51 2.24 -14.74
C ILE A 369 -21.19 0.74 -14.82
N LYS A 370 -22.04 0.00 -15.54
CA LYS A 370 -21.75 -1.38 -15.93
C LYS A 370 -20.64 -1.45 -16.97
N TYR A 371 -19.76 -2.43 -16.83
CA TYR A 371 -18.82 -2.79 -17.86
C TYR A 371 -19.52 -3.41 -19.09
N PRO A 372 -18.90 -3.34 -20.27
CA PRO A 372 -19.42 -3.94 -21.50
C PRO A 372 -19.92 -5.39 -21.35
N ILE A 373 -19.17 -6.25 -20.66
CA ILE A 373 -19.57 -7.64 -20.41
C ILE A 373 -20.84 -7.75 -19.56
N GLU A 374 -21.00 -6.86 -18.58
CA GLU A 374 -22.18 -6.80 -17.72
C GLU A 374 -23.40 -6.34 -18.53
N VAL A 375 -23.24 -5.34 -19.40
CA VAL A 375 -24.31 -4.90 -20.33
C VAL A 375 -24.78 -6.05 -21.21
N LEU A 376 -23.85 -6.83 -21.77
CA LEU A 376 -24.17 -7.99 -22.60
C LEU A 376 -24.91 -9.08 -21.82
N ARG A 377 -24.60 -9.26 -20.53
CA ARG A 377 -25.26 -10.24 -19.65
C ARG A 377 -26.64 -9.78 -19.20
N THR A 378 -26.78 -8.53 -18.76
CA THR A 378 -28.03 -8.01 -18.19
C THR A 378 -29.01 -7.51 -19.25
N LYS A 379 -28.55 -7.33 -20.50
CA LYS A 379 -29.34 -6.73 -21.60
C LYS A 379 -29.90 -5.36 -21.23
N GLN A 380 -29.09 -4.57 -20.53
CA GLN A 380 -29.46 -3.25 -20.04
C GLN A 380 -28.25 -2.32 -20.15
N ALA A 381 -28.45 -1.11 -20.67
CA ALA A 381 -27.41 -0.08 -20.79
C ALA A 381 -28.00 1.32 -20.57
N ASN A 382 -27.26 2.24 -19.97
CA ASN A 382 -27.46 3.68 -20.13
C ASN A 382 -26.60 4.20 -21.31
N CYS A 383 -26.56 5.52 -21.52
CA CYS A 383 -25.83 6.15 -22.62
C CYS A 383 -24.32 5.81 -22.60
N ILE A 384 -23.62 6.09 -21.50
CA ILE A 384 -22.18 5.85 -21.38
C ILE A 384 -21.82 4.36 -21.37
N GLU A 385 -22.65 3.50 -20.76
CA GLU A 385 -22.47 2.05 -20.76
C GLU A 385 -22.57 1.47 -22.18
N GLY A 386 -23.55 1.93 -22.97
CA GLY A 386 -23.71 1.55 -24.36
C GLY A 386 -22.53 2.03 -25.21
N THR A 387 -22.13 3.29 -25.03
CA THR A 387 -20.98 3.88 -25.72
C THR A 387 -19.67 3.13 -25.38
N ASN A 388 -19.43 2.77 -24.13
CA ASN A 388 -18.28 1.95 -23.73
C ASN A 388 -18.31 0.55 -24.36
N LEU A 389 -19.49 -0.08 -24.49
CA LEU A 389 -19.62 -1.38 -25.17
C LEU A 389 -19.25 -1.29 -26.65
N PHE A 390 -19.80 -0.30 -27.37
CA PHE A 390 -19.43 -0.06 -28.75
C PHE A 390 -17.93 0.25 -28.88
N ALA A 391 -17.41 1.12 -28.02
CA ALA A 391 -16.02 1.53 -28.06
C ALA A 391 -15.06 0.37 -27.82
N SER A 392 -15.40 -0.53 -26.90
CA SER A 392 -14.60 -1.73 -26.60
C SER A 392 -14.53 -2.67 -27.80
N ILE A 393 -15.65 -2.82 -28.52
CA ILE A 393 -15.68 -3.64 -29.73
C ILE A 393 -14.86 -3.00 -30.83
N LEU A 394 -15.02 -1.70 -31.09
CA LEU A 394 -14.25 -1.02 -32.14
C LEU A 394 -12.74 -1.02 -31.83
N GLU A 395 -12.35 -0.75 -30.58
CA GLU A 395 -10.95 -0.82 -30.15
C GLU A 395 -10.38 -2.25 -30.34
N SER A 396 -11.15 -3.30 -30.04
CA SER A 396 -10.72 -4.69 -30.26
C SER A 396 -10.50 -5.05 -31.74
N LEU A 397 -11.12 -4.29 -32.65
CA LEU A 397 -10.95 -4.44 -34.10
C LEU A 397 -9.80 -3.61 -34.64
N GLY A 398 -9.11 -2.84 -33.77
CA GLY A 398 -8.03 -1.94 -34.15
C GLY A 398 -8.49 -0.58 -34.66
N MET A 399 -9.74 -0.17 -34.42
CA MET A 399 -10.23 1.15 -34.80
C MET A 399 -9.93 2.20 -33.73
N HIS A 400 -9.38 3.34 -34.14
CA HIS A 400 -9.38 4.59 -33.39
C HIS A 400 -10.80 5.01 -33.09
N THR A 401 -11.07 5.13 -31.80
CA THR A 401 -12.40 5.23 -31.25
C THR A 401 -12.48 6.44 -30.35
N VAL A 402 -13.59 7.15 -30.43
CA VAL A 402 -13.84 8.38 -29.72
C VAL A 402 -15.06 8.19 -28.83
N ILE A 403 -15.00 8.70 -27.61
CA ILE A 403 -16.17 8.90 -26.77
C ILE A 403 -16.41 10.41 -26.69
N VAL A 404 -17.61 10.85 -27.03
CA VAL A 404 -18.03 12.24 -26.87
C VAL A 404 -18.96 12.31 -25.66
N ASN A 405 -18.55 13.08 -24.66
CA ASN A 405 -19.37 13.38 -23.50
C ASN A 405 -19.91 14.80 -23.64
N ILE A 406 -21.21 14.94 -23.50
CA ILE A 406 -21.91 16.23 -23.45
C ILE A 406 -22.73 16.28 -22.15
N PRO A 407 -23.26 17.44 -21.73
CA PRO A 407 -24.07 17.52 -20.53
C PRO A 407 -25.22 16.50 -20.52
N GLY A 408 -25.10 15.48 -19.66
CA GLY A 408 -26.12 14.45 -19.45
C GLY A 408 -26.17 13.32 -20.49
N HIS A 409 -25.26 13.28 -21.46
CA HIS A 409 -25.30 12.27 -22.52
C HIS A 409 -23.90 11.90 -23.04
N ALA A 410 -23.79 10.71 -23.65
CA ALA A 410 -22.55 10.23 -24.24
C ALA A 410 -22.83 9.39 -25.49
N PHE A 411 -22.02 9.59 -26.53
CA PHE A 411 -22.15 8.88 -27.80
C PHE A 411 -20.78 8.53 -28.39
N LEU A 412 -20.79 7.64 -29.38
CA LEU A 412 -19.59 7.06 -29.97
C LEU A 412 -19.12 7.90 -31.15
N GLY A 413 -17.81 7.97 -31.36
CA GLY A 413 -17.21 8.32 -32.64
C GLY A 413 -16.12 7.34 -33.07
N TRP A 414 -15.73 7.41 -34.33
CA TRP A 414 -14.64 6.62 -34.90
C TRP A 414 -13.94 7.39 -36.03
N SER A 415 -12.65 7.16 -36.23
CA SER A 415 -11.93 7.74 -37.36
C SER A 415 -12.26 7.01 -38.66
N THR A 416 -12.20 7.73 -39.78
CA THR A 416 -12.40 7.11 -41.10
C THR A 416 -11.25 6.16 -41.47
N ASN A 417 -10.01 6.52 -41.16
CA ASN A 417 -8.81 5.72 -41.43
C ASN A 417 -7.79 5.87 -40.28
N GLU A 418 -6.68 5.14 -40.33
CA GLU A 418 -5.65 5.12 -39.27
C GLU A 418 -4.91 6.47 -39.11
N GLU A 419 -4.76 7.23 -40.19
CA GLU A 419 -3.96 8.47 -40.21
C GLU A 419 -4.79 9.75 -40.10
N ASP A 420 -6.12 9.65 -40.18
CA ASP A 420 -7.02 10.78 -40.33
C ASP A 420 -7.70 11.17 -39.01
N SER A 421 -7.76 12.49 -38.77
CA SER A 421 -8.49 13.11 -37.67
C SER A 421 -9.97 13.40 -38.00
N ASN A 422 -10.46 12.95 -39.15
CA ASN A 422 -11.88 13.03 -39.49
C ASN A 422 -12.68 11.94 -38.78
N TYR A 423 -13.47 12.38 -37.81
CA TYR A 423 -14.34 11.51 -37.01
C TYR A 423 -15.78 11.52 -37.51
N ASN A 424 -16.38 10.35 -37.42
CA ASN A 424 -17.80 10.09 -37.63
C ASN A 424 -18.44 9.80 -36.27
N PHE A 425 -19.73 10.07 -36.11
CA PHE A 425 -20.42 9.95 -34.82
C PHE A 425 -21.71 9.15 -34.89
N LEU A 426 -22.02 8.40 -33.83
CA LEU A 426 -23.14 7.47 -33.75
C LEU A 426 -23.85 7.60 -32.40
N GLU A 427 -25.15 7.90 -32.45
CA GLU A 427 -26.04 7.86 -31.29
C GLU A 427 -26.30 6.40 -30.87
N THR A 428 -25.54 5.91 -29.90
CA THR A 428 -25.59 4.48 -29.51
C THR A 428 -26.89 4.10 -28.82
N THR A 429 -27.59 5.06 -28.19
CA THR A 429 -28.83 4.74 -27.47
C THR A 429 -29.98 4.32 -28.38
N MET A 430 -29.90 4.70 -29.66
CA MET A 430 -30.87 4.32 -30.70
C MET A 430 -30.79 2.83 -31.09
N ALA A 431 -29.71 2.13 -30.70
CA ALA A 431 -29.59 0.67 -30.83
C ALA A 431 -30.40 -0.10 -29.77
N TRP A 432 -30.90 0.58 -28.73
CA TRP A 432 -31.50 -0.06 -27.56
C TRP A 432 -33.03 -0.01 -27.58
N GLY A 433 -33.67 -1.00 -26.94
CA GLY A 433 -35.12 -1.11 -26.78
C GLY A 433 -35.78 -2.13 -27.70
N SER A 434 -37.11 -2.27 -27.58
CA SER A 434 -37.89 -3.29 -28.31
C SER A 434 -38.00 -3.03 -29.82
N LYS A 435 -37.72 -1.80 -30.26
CA LYS A 435 -37.71 -1.38 -31.67
C LYS A 435 -36.55 -0.41 -31.89
N PRO A 436 -35.30 -0.92 -32.03
CA PRO A 436 -34.14 -0.09 -32.33
C PRO A 436 -34.34 0.68 -33.63
N SER A 437 -33.73 1.86 -33.71
CA SER A 437 -33.73 2.65 -34.94
C SER A 437 -32.70 2.10 -35.94
N THR A 438 -32.73 2.56 -37.19
CA THR A 438 -31.75 2.17 -38.19
C THR A 438 -30.38 2.81 -37.90
N PHE A 439 -29.32 2.16 -38.38
CA PHE A 439 -27.96 2.72 -38.31
C PHE A 439 -27.88 4.11 -38.95
N ALA A 440 -28.52 4.32 -40.11
CA ALA A 440 -28.52 5.63 -40.78
C ALA A 440 -29.12 6.73 -39.91
N ALA A 441 -30.24 6.48 -39.23
CA ALA A 441 -30.86 7.45 -38.33
C ALA A 441 -29.98 7.73 -37.10
N ALA A 442 -29.35 6.69 -36.53
CA ALA A 442 -28.44 6.83 -35.40
C ALA A 442 -27.17 7.61 -35.78
N TYR A 443 -26.66 7.39 -36.98
CA TYR A 443 -25.52 8.10 -37.56
C TYR A 443 -25.84 9.58 -37.81
N GLU A 444 -26.95 9.88 -38.50
CA GLU A 444 -27.41 11.25 -38.72
C GLU A 444 -27.62 11.99 -37.39
N LYS A 445 -28.20 11.31 -36.40
CA LYS A 445 -28.40 11.88 -35.07
C LYS A 445 -27.06 12.21 -34.40
N GLY A 446 -26.12 11.27 -34.35
CA GLY A 446 -24.79 11.47 -33.78
C GLY A 446 -24.03 12.62 -34.44
N MET A 447 -24.02 12.67 -35.78
CA MET A 447 -23.40 13.76 -36.54
C MET A 447 -24.04 15.12 -36.23
N SER A 448 -25.38 15.20 -36.25
CA SER A 448 -26.10 16.45 -35.96
C SER A 448 -25.83 16.95 -34.54
N THR A 449 -25.80 16.06 -33.55
CA THR A 449 -25.52 16.42 -32.16
C THR A 449 -24.09 16.93 -32.02
N PHE A 450 -23.09 16.26 -32.61
CA PHE A 450 -21.71 16.75 -32.57
C PHE A 450 -21.55 18.12 -33.23
N THR A 451 -22.15 18.32 -34.40
CA THR A 451 -22.09 19.61 -35.10
C THR A 451 -22.69 20.73 -34.26
N ASN A 452 -23.83 20.50 -33.62
CA ASN A 452 -24.43 21.51 -32.73
C ASN A 452 -23.50 21.89 -31.57
N GLU A 453 -22.90 20.90 -30.90
CA GLU A 453 -21.94 21.15 -29.79
C GLU A 453 -20.71 21.91 -30.25
N GLN A 454 -20.28 21.70 -31.50
CA GLN A 454 -19.18 22.44 -32.11
C GLN A 454 -19.59 23.87 -32.46
N GLU A 455 -20.79 24.08 -33.01
CA GLU A 455 -21.32 25.40 -33.36
C GLU A 455 -21.62 26.27 -32.12
N GLU A 456 -21.94 25.63 -30.98
CA GLU A 456 -22.16 26.28 -29.68
C GLU A 456 -20.86 26.46 -28.87
N ASP A 457 -19.69 26.13 -29.44
CA ASP A 457 -18.36 26.26 -28.81
C ASP A 457 -18.19 25.47 -27.48
N HIS A 458 -19.05 24.46 -27.22
CA HIS A 458 -19.05 23.72 -25.96
C HIS A 458 -17.79 22.87 -25.72
N PHE A 459 -17.09 22.47 -26.80
CA PHE A 459 -15.79 21.81 -26.65
C PHE A 459 -14.69 22.80 -26.22
N THR A 460 -14.81 24.06 -26.64
CA THR A 460 -13.83 25.11 -26.33
C THR A 460 -14.01 25.62 -24.90
N ASP A 461 -15.25 25.74 -24.44
CA ASP A 461 -15.56 26.19 -23.06
C ASP A 461 -15.47 25.08 -22.00
N GLY A 462 -15.35 23.81 -22.43
CA GLY A 462 -15.19 22.64 -21.58
C GLY A 462 -16.50 22.03 -21.07
N SER A 463 -17.66 22.48 -21.57
CA SER A 463 -18.97 21.88 -21.29
C SER A 463 -19.11 20.49 -21.92
N SER A 464 -18.45 20.29 -23.06
CA SER A 464 -18.41 19.02 -23.80
C SER A 464 -16.97 18.56 -23.97
N GLU A 465 -16.76 17.24 -23.96
CA GLU A 465 -15.44 16.61 -23.99
C GLU A 465 -15.34 15.57 -25.10
N ILE A 466 -14.20 15.57 -25.79
CA ILE A 466 -13.83 14.53 -26.76
C ILE A 466 -12.73 13.68 -26.14
N ILE A 467 -13.00 12.38 -25.99
CA ILE A 467 -12.09 11.42 -25.40
C ILE A 467 -11.63 10.46 -26.49
N LEU A 468 -10.39 10.65 -26.91
CA LEU A 468 -9.68 9.79 -27.85
C LEU A 468 -9.10 8.58 -27.09
N ILE A 469 -9.60 7.37 -27.38
CA ILE A 469 -9.20 6.16 -26.65
C ILE A 469 -7.72 5.85 -26.89
N GLU A 470 -7.23 6.05 -28.10
CA GLU A 470 -5.82 5.93 -28.46
C GLU A 470 -4.94 6.88 -27.65
N ASN A 471 -5.38 8.11 -27.37
CA ASN A 471 -4.65 9.05 -26.52
C ASN A 471 -4.59 8.54 -25.07
N ALA A 472 -5.67 7.96 -24.57
CA ALA A 472 -5.66 7.32 -23.26
C ALA A 472 -4.64 6.15 -23.23
N ARG A 473 -4.59 5.33 -24.28
CA ARG A 473 -3.60 4.23 -24.37
C ARG A 473 -2.17 4.73 -24.49
N ALA A 474 -1.93 5.77 -25.28
CA ALA A 474 -0.62 6.43 -25.41
C ALA A 474 -0.17 7.08 -24.09
N PHE A 475 -1.10 7.65 -23.33
CA PHE A 475 -0.85 8.19 -21.99
C PHE A 475 -0.52 7.09 -20.96
N GLY A 476 -0.80 5.82 -21.28
CA GLY A 476 -0.51 4.67 -20.43
C GLY A 476 -1.73 4.12 -19.71
N ILE A 477 -2.93 4.69 -19.91
CA ILE A 477 -4.17 4.18 -19.32
C ILE A 477 -4.47 2.83 -19.95
N ARG A 478 -4.75 1.84 -19.11
CA ARG A 478 -5.07 0.48 -19.54
C ARG A 478 -6.53 0.14 -19.22
N PRO A 479 -7.16 -0.73 -20.02
CA PRO A 479 -8.45 -1.32 -19.67
C PRO A 479 -8.40 -1.96 -18.29
N ASN A 480 -9.49 -1.89 -17.54
CA ASN A 480 -9.62 -2.73 -16.36
C ASN A 480 -9.76 -4.20 -16.74
N ASP A 481 -9.13 -5.04 -15.94
CA ASP A 481 -9.17 -6.49 -16.06
C ASP A 481 -10.46 -7.01 -15.42
N ILE A 482 -11.53 -6.96 -16.21
CA ILE A 482 -12.87 -7.43 -15.84
C ILE A 482 -13.11 -8.78 -16.52
N PRO A 483 -13.48 -9.83 -15.76
CA PRO A 483 -13.81 -11.14 -16.29
C PRO A 483 -14.96 -11.14 -17.31
#